data_AF-A0A227J1B4-F1
#
_entry.id   AF-A0A227J1B4-F1
#
_cell.length_a   1.000
_cell.length_b   1.000
_cell.length_c   1.000
_cell.angle_alpha   90.00
_cell.angle_beta   90.00
_cell.angle_gamma   90.00
#
_symmetry.space_group_name_H-M   'P 1'
#
loop_
_entity.id
_entity.type
_entity.pdbx_description
1 polymer ?
#
loop_
_entity_poly.entity_id
_entity_poly.type
_entity_poly.pdbx_seq_one_letter_code
_entity_poly.pdbx_strand_id
1 'polypeptide(L)'
;YTFGPTFRAENSNTSRHLAEFWMVEPEVAFAELDDVAKLAEDMLKYVFKAVLEERRDDLEFFAQRIDKQAITRLEQFVSSDFAQVDYTDAIQILLDSG
;
A
#
# COMPACT_ATOMS: atom_id res chain seq x y z
N TYR A 1 14.72 4.19 -9.14
CA TYR A 1 14.19 3.39 -8.04
C TYR A 1 14.91 2.06 -8.00
N THR A 2 15.09 1.45 -6.83
CA THR A 2 15.58 0.07 -6.68
C THR A 2 14.39 -0.89 -6.72
N PHE A 3 14.63 -2.12 -7.17
CA PHE A 3 13.69 -3.23 -7.02
C PHE A 3 14.54 -4.49 -6.80
N GLY A 4 14.63 -4.93 -5.55
CA GLY A 4 15.56 -6.00 -5.18
C GLY A 4 15.19 -6.72 -3.89
N PRO A 5 15.87 -7.84 -3.61
CA PRO A 5 15.70 -8.57 -2.36
C PRO A 5 16.28 -7.77 -1.19
N THR A 6 15.60 -7.83 -0.06
CA THR A 6 15.98 -7.24 1.24
C THR A 6 15.87 -8.32 2.31
N PHE A 7 16.76 -8.26 3.29
CA PHE A 7 16.88 -9.28 4.34
C PHE A 7 16.68 -8.66 5.71
N ARG A 8 15.94 -9.34 6.59
CA ARG A 8 15.81 -9.00 8.01
C ARG A 8 16.23 -10.19 8.86
N ALA A 9 17.16 -9.95 9.78
CA ALA A 9 17.69 -10.97 10.69
C ALA A 9 16.97 -11.04 12.05
N GLU A 10 15.81 -10.40 12.17
CA GLU A 10 15.03 -10.37 13.41
C GLU A 10 14.38 -11.74 13.69
N ASN A 11 14.44 -12.21 14.94
CA ASN A 11 13.77 -13.45 15.35
C ASN A 11 12.27 -13.22 15.57
N SER A 12 11.54 -13.01 14.48
CA SER A 12 10.11 -12.69 14.49
C SER A 12 9.32 -13.71 13.67
N ASN A 13 8.53 -14.55 14.35
CA ASN A 13 7.72 -15.57 13.70
C ASN A 13 6.23 -15.20 13.78
N THR A 14 5.79 -14.36 12.85
CA THR A 14 4.37 -14.00 12.68
C THR A 14 3.94 -14.31 11.25
N SER A 15 2.64 -14.38 10.99
CA SER A 15 2.09 -14.61 9.64
C SER A 15 2.38 -13.47 8.65
N ARG A 16 2.99 -12.37 9.09
CA ARG A 16 3.27 -11.16 8.28
C ARG A 16 4.76 -10.84 8.13
N HIS A 17 5.65 -11.59 8.77
CA HIS A 17 7.10 -11.33 8.71
C HIS A 17 7.83 -12.39 7.87
N LEU A 18 8.75 -11.93 7.04
CA LEU A 18 9.62 -12.75 6.20
C LEU A 18 11.07 -12.34 6.45
N ALA A 19 11.98 -13.33 6.51
CA ALA A 19 13.42 -13.08 6.63
C ALA A 19 14.03 -12.52 5.33
N GLU A 20 13.41 -12.82 4.19
CA GLU A 20 13.76 -12.32 2.86
C GLU A 20 12.47 -11.89 2.15
N PHE A 21 12.45 -10.67 1.61
CA PHE A 21 11.33 -10.12 0.86
C PHE A 21 11.83 -9.09 -0.15
N TRP A 22 10.96 -8.66 -1.06
CA TRP A 22 11.32 -7.70 -2.09
C TRP A 22 10.87 -6.29 -1.72
N MET A 23 11.75 -5.32 -1.92
CA MET A 23 11.49 -3.90 -1.74
C MET A 23 11.55 -3.18 -3.08
N VAL A 24 10.70 -2.18 -3.23
CA VAL A 24 10.72 -1.20 -4.31
C VAL A 24 10.91 0.17 -3.67
N GLU A 25 12.04 0.83 -3.96
CA GLU A 25 12.45 2.05 -3.25
C GLU A 25 12.74 3.18 -4.26
N PRO A 26 11.78 4.09 -4.51
CA PRO A 26 12.02 5.28 -5.30
C PRO A 26 12.72 6.37 -4.47
N GLU A 27 13.66 7.07 -5.11
CA GLU A 27 14.34 8.26 -4.57
C GLU A 27 14.24 9.36 -5.62
N VAL A 28 13.85 10.57 -5.22
CA VAL A 28 13.64 11.70 -6.13
C VAL A 28 14.40 12.92 -5.61
N ALA A 29 15.36 13.40 -6.40
CA ALA A 29 16.14 14.59 -6.04
C ALA A 29 15.26 15.84 -5.99
N PHE A 30 15.52 16.72 -5.02
CA PHE A 30 14.81 17.99 -4.83
C PHE A 30 13.32 17.86 -4.47
N ALA A 31 12.86 16.66 -4.11
CA ALA A 31 11.51 16.44 -3.61
C ALA A 31 11.44 16.75 -2.11
N GLU A 32 10.38 17.44 -1.69
CA GLU A 32 10.01 17.61 -0.28
C GLU A 32 9.07 16.48 0.18
N LEU A 33 8.71 16.47 1.46
CA LEU A 33 7.86 15.42 2.03
C LEU A 33 6.50 15.29 1.31
N ASP A 34 5.88 16.43 0.97
CA ASP A 34 4.59 16.46 0.27
C ASP A 34 4.70 15.86 -1.15
N ASP A 35 5.82 16.09 -1.83
CA ASP A 35 6.08 15.55 -3.17
C ASP A 35 6.20 14.02 -3.11
N VAL A 36 6.94 13.48 -2.13
CA VAL A 36 7.10 12.02 -2.00
C VAL A 36 5.85 11.34 -1.45
N ALA A 37 5.05 12.00 -0.61
CA ALA A 37 3.75 11.51 -0.16
C ALA A 37 2.77 11.42 -1.34
N LYS A 38 2.74 12.46 -2.19
CA LYS A 38 1.97 12.48 -3.44
C LYS A 38 2.41 11.36 -4.38
N LEU A 39 3.72 11.20 -4.58
CA LEU A 39 4.29 10.14 -5.41
C LEU A 39 3.89 8.74 -4.92
N ALA A 40 3.89 8.51 -3.59
CA ALA A 40 3.48 7.24 -3.02
C ALA A 40 1.99 6.94 -3.28
N GLU A 41 1.11 7.93 -3.10
CA GLU A 41 -0.32 7.81 -3.42
C GLU A 41 -0.54 7.50 -4.91
N ASP A 42 0.08 8.29 -5.80
CA ASP A 42 -0.05 8.15 -7.25
C ASP A 42 0.47 6.79 -7.73
N MET A 43 1.60 6.32 -7.18
CA MET A 43 2.17 5.02 -7.50
C MET A 43 1.23 3.87 -7.11
N LEU A 44 0.67 3.89 -5.90
CA LEU A 44 -0.26 2.86 -5.43
C LEU A 44 -1.56 2.86 -6.25
N LYS A 45 -2.14 4.04 -6.48
CA LYS A 45 -3.35 4.18 -7.32
C LYS A 45 -3.11 3.68 -8.73
N TYR A 46 -1.96 4.01 -9.32
CA TYR A 46 -1.59 3.53 -10.66
C TYR A 46 -1.48 2.00 -10.71
N VAL A 47 -0.74 1.38 -9.79
CA VAL A 47 -0.54 -0.08 -9.77
C VAL A 47 -1.87 -0.80 -9.60
N PHE A 48 -2.72 -0.36 -8.67
CA PHE A 48 -4.02 -1.01 -8.46
C PHE A 48 -4.97 -0.82 -9.65
N LYS A 49 -4.95 0.35 -10.28
CA LYS A 49 -5.70 0.58 -11.53
C LYS A 49 -5.22 -0.34 -12.64
N ALA A 50 -3.91 -0.47 -12.84
CA ALA A 50 -3.34 -1.36 -13.85
C ALA A 50 -3.74 -2.83 -13.60
N VAL A 51 -3.70 -3.30 -12.35
CA VAL A 51 -4.15 -4.67 -12.02
C VAL A 51 -5.65 -4.86 -12.26
N LEU A 52 -6.48 -3.87 -11.91
CA LEU A 52 -7.93 -3.90 -12.17
C LEU A 52 -8.26 -3.95 -13.67
N GLU A 53 -7.51 -3.23 -14.49
CA GLU A 53 -7.74 -3.12 -15.94
C GLU A 53 -7.13 -4.28 -16.74
N GLU A 54 -5.93 -4.72 -16.38
CA GLU A 54 -5.15 -5.70 -17.15
C GLU A 54 -5.29 -7.14 -16.66
N ARG A 55 -5.76 -7.36 -15.41
CA ARG A 55 -5.81 -8.69 -14.74
C ARG A 55 -7.14 -8.97 -14.08
N ARG A 56 -8.24 -8.53 -14.70
CA ARG A 56 -9.60 -8.67 -14.15
C ARG A 56 -10.02 -10.12 -13.97
N ASP A 57 -9.63 -11.00 -14.88
CA ASP A 57 -9.91 -12.44 -14.84
C ASP A 57 -9.31 -13.12 -13.59
N ASP A 58 -8.04 -12.85 -13.29
CA ASP A 58 -7.39 -13.36 -12.09
C ASP A 58 -8.03 -12.79 -10.82
N LEU A 59 -8.37 -11.50 -10.82
CA LEU A 59 -9.07 -10.85 -9.70
C LEU A 59 -10.46 -11.45 -9.45
N GLU A 60 -11.22 -11.77 -10.50
CA GLU A 60 -12.52 -12.42 -10.38
C GLU A 60 -12.39 -13.83 -9.80
N PHE A 61 -11.34 -14.56 -10.19
CA PHE A 61 -11.02 -15.85 -9.57
C PHE A 61 -10.73 -15.70 -8.06
N PHE A 62 -9.91 -14.71 -7.67
CA PHE A 62 -9.67 -14.43 -6.25
C PHE A 62 -10.92 -13.99 -5.50
N ALA A 63 -11.79 -13.21 -6.14
CA ALA A 63 -13.05 -12.78 -5.55
C ALA A 63 -13.98 -13.97 -5.24
N GLN A 64 -13.97 -14.99 -6.10
CA GLN A 64 -14.78 -16.19 -5.89
C GLN A 64 -14.20 -17.11 -4.80
N ARG A 65 -12.88 -17.18 -4.66
CA ARG A 65 -12.20 -18.23 -3.87
C ARG A 65 -11.60 -17.76 -2.55
N ILE A 66 -11.17 -16.50 -2.46
CA ILE A 66 -10.38 -15.98 -1.35
C ILE A 66 -11.13 -14.86 -0.64
N ASP A 67 -11.52 -13.81 -1.37
CA ASP A 67 -12.12 -12.61 -0.79
C ASP A 67 -13.09 -11.94 -1.76
N LYS A 68 -14.39 -12.09 -1.50
CA LYS A 68 -15.48 -11.53 -2.32
C LYS A 68 -15.41 -10.01 -2.50
N GLN A 69 -14.72 -9.31 -1.61
CA GLN A 69 -14.58 -7.85 -1.65
C GLN A 69 -13.26 -7.39 -2.26
N ALA A 70 -12.40 -8.30 -2.74
CA ALA A 70 -11.07 -7.95 -3.25
C ALA A 70 -11.14 -6.86 -4.34
N ILE A 71 -12.04 -7.02 -5.31
CA ILE A 71 -12.21 -6.07 -6.41
C ILE A 71 -12.78 -4.73 -5.91
N THR A 72 -13.90 -4.77 -5.19
CA THR A 72 -14.56 -3.54 -4.72
C THR A 72 -13.67 -2.74 -3.78
N ARG A 73 -12.85 -3.41 -2.97
CA ARG A 73 -11.87 -2.75 -2.10
C ARG A 73 -10.80 -2.02 -2.91
N LEU A 74 -10.27 -2.63 -3.98
CA LEU A 74 -9.31 -1.97 -4.86
C LEU A 74 -9.94 -0.79 -5.62
N GLU A 75 -11.17 -0.96 -6.12
CA GLU A 75 -11.91 0.12 -6.79
C GLU A 75 -12.12 1.32 -5.84
N GLN A 76 -12.55 1.06 -4.59
CA GLN A 76 -12.70 2.08 -3.55
C GLN A 76 -11.37 2.74 -3.18
N PHE A 77 -10.29 1.96 -3.07
CA PHE A 77 -8.97 2.49 -2.77
C PHE A 77 -8.51 3.47 -3.84
N VAL A 78 -8.64 3.10 -5.12
CA VAL A 78 -8.23 3.95 -6.25
C VAL A 78 -9.07 5.23 -6.32
N SER A 79 -10.36 5.16 -5.97
CA SER A 79 -11.26 6.32 -6.02
C SER A 79 -11.15 7.26 -4.82
N SER A 80 -10.56 6.82 -3.71
CA SER A 80 -10.50 7.59 -2.47
C SER A 80 -9.22 8.43 -2.40
N ASP A 81 -9.31 9.63 -1.85
CA ASP A 81 -8.13 10.47 -1.57
C ASP A 81 -7.48 10.06 -0.25
N PHE A 82 -6.15 10.15 -0.18
CA PHE A 82 -5.43 9.82 1.04
C PHE A 82 -5.52 10.99 2.02
N ALA A 83 -5.97 10.68 3.24
CA ALA A 83 -5.90 11.64 4.33
C ALA A 83 -4.43 11.81 4.77
N GLN A 84 -3.96 13.04 4.79
CA GLN A 84 -2.70 13.41 5.43
C GLN A 84 -3.03 13.86 6.85
N VAL A 85 -2.44 13.18 7.84
CA VAL A 85 -2.73 13.40 9.24
C VAL A 85 -1.40 13.52 9.98
N ASP A 86 -1.22 14.62 10.69
CA ASP A 86 -0.08 14.79 11.57
C ASP A 86 -0.10 13.74 12.67
N TYR A 87 1.08 13.28 13.07
CA TYR A 87 1.19 12.28 14.14
C TYR A 87 0.47 12.71 15.42
N THR A 88 0.57 14.00 15.79
CA THR A 88 -0.11 14.56 16.96
C THR A 88 -1.63 14.45 16.86
N ASP A 89 -2.19 14.73 15.69
CA ASP A 89 -3.63 14.62 15.45
C ASP A 89 -4.09 13.17 15.47
N ALA A 90 -3.29 12.25 14.91
CA ALA A 90 -3.57 10.82 14.97
C ALA A 90 -3.65 10.31 16.42
N ILE A 91 -2.78 10.78 17.31
CA ILE A 91 -2.86 10.46 18.74
C ILE A 91 -4.15 11.00 19.36
N GLN A 92 -4.52 12.23 19.05
CA GLN A 92 -5.74 12.84 19.58
C GLN A 92 -6.99 12.06 19.13
N ILE A 93 -7.08 11.71 17.84
CA ILE A 93 -8.16 10.88 17.28
C ILE A 93 -8.28 9.55 18.02
N LEU A 94 -7.16 8.90 18.33
CA LEU A 94 -7.15 7.63 19.05
C LEU A 94 -7.62 7.79 20.50
N LEU A 95 -7.21 8.85 21.19
CA LEU A 95 -7.66 9.13 22.57
C LEU A 95 -9.16 9.44 22.62
N ASP A 96 -9.70 10.14 21.63
CA ASP A 96 -11.11 10.50 21.55
C ASP A 96 -12.00 9.32 21.09
N SER A 97 -11.40 8.23 20.59
CA SER A 97 -12.11 7.04 20.10
C SER A 97 -12.45 6.01 21.19
N GLY A 98 -11.99 6.23 22.43
CA GLY A 98 -12.25 5.39 23.61
C GLY A 98 -13.44 5.86 24.44
#